data_AF-A0A4R5CAE7-F1
#
_entry.id   AF-A0A4R5CAE7-F1
#
_cell.length_a   1.000
_cell.length_b   1.000
_cell.length_c   1.000
_cell.angle_alpha   90.00
_cell.angle_beta   90.00
_cell.angle_gamma   90.00
#
_symmetry.space_group_name_H-M   'P 1'
#
loop_
_entity.id
_entity.type
_entity.pdbx_description
1 polymer ?
#
loop_
_entity_poly.entity_id
_entity_poly.type
_entity_poly.pdbx_seq_one_letter_code
_entity_poly.pdbx_strand_id
1 'polypeptide(L)' 'MLLINKNELLAKDECIHLNHILSFAQLTKIYAAGFKGCKETDIVVITAGAIQKPGQTRTDFALKEIENTIDI' A
#
# COMPACT_ATOMS: atom_id res chain seq x y z
N MET A 1 -11.06 -5.94 -1.16
CA MET A 1 -9.83 -5.28 -0.71
C MET A 1 -9.07 -4.79 -1.94
N LEU A 2 -8.70 -3.51 -1.96
CA LEU A 2 -7.86 -2.93 -3.00
C LEU A 2 -6.43 -2.82 -2.46
N LEU A 3 -5.46 -3.33 -3.22
CA LEU A 3 -4.04 -3.14 -2.93
C LEU A 3 -3.46 -2.12 -3.88
N ILE A 4 -2.87 -1.07 -3.31
CA ILE A 4 -2.26 0.02 -4.05
C ILE A 4 -0.80 0.08 -3.63
N ASN A 5 0.08 0.04 -4.62
CA ASN A 5 1.51 0.18 -4.42
C ASN A 5 2.06 1.06 -5.55
N LYS A 6 3.07 1.86 -5.24
CA LYS A 6 3.81 2.63 -6.25
C LYS A 6 4.41 1.71 -7.33
N ASN A 7 4.75 0.47 -6.97
CA ASN A 7 5.10 -0.57 -7.93
C ASN A 7 3.88 -1.44 -8.26
N GLU A 8 3.28 -1.20 -9.42
CA GLU A 8 2.09 -1.95 -9.86
C GLU A 8 2.35 -3.44 -10.08
N LEU A 9 3.56 -3.83 -10.49
CA LEU A 9 3.89 -5.23 -10.69
C LEU A 9 3.90 -5.96 -9.35
N LEU A 10 4.54 -5.37 -8.35
CA LEU A 10 4.55 -5.91 -6.99
C LEU A 10 3.13 -6.04 -6.43
N ALA A 11 2.29 -5.02 -6.59
CA ALA A 11 0.89 -5.08 -6.13
C ALA A 11 0.12 -6.23 -6.79
N LYS A 12 0.32 -6.46 -8.09
CA LYS A 12 -0.32 -7.57 -8.82
C LYS A 12 0.14 -8.93 -8.30
N ASP A 13 1.45 -9.09 -8.10
CA ASP A 13 2.03 -10.34 -7.61
C ASP A 13 1.54 -10.65 -6.18
N GLU A 14 1.50 -9.63 -5.30
CA GLU A 14 0.95 -9.75 -3.95
C GLU A 14 -0.54 -10.13 -3.98
N CYS A 15 -1.34 -9.51 -4.87
CA CYS A 15 -2.75 -9.87 -5.03
C CYS A 15 -2.91 -11.33 -5.46
N ILE A 16 -2.11 -11.81 -6.42
CA ILE A 16 -2.18 -13.21 -6.88
C ILE A 16 -1.85 -14.15 -5.72
N HIS A 17 -0.79 -13.84 -4.96
CA HIS A 17 -0.40 -14.63 -3.80
C HIS A 17 -1.50 -14.68 -2.73
N LEU A 18 -2.10 -13.53 -2.41
CA LEU A 18 -3.18 -13.46 -1.43
C LEU A 18 -4.43 -14.20 -1.93
N ASN A 19 -4.79 -14.08 -3.20
CA ASN A 19 -5.91 -14.84 -3.77
C ASN A 19 -5.67 -16.35 -3.74
N HIS A 20 -4.43 -16.81 -3.88
CA HIS A 20 -4.10 -18.23 -3.78
C HIS A 20 -4.37 -18.78 -2.36
N ILE A 21 -4.02 -18.01 -1.33
CA ILE A 21 -4.23 -18.42 0.08
C ILE A 21 -5.66 -18.20 0.57
N LEU A 22 -6.49 -17.42 -0.13
CA LEU A 22 -7.88 -17.17 0.25
C LEU A 22 -8.75 -18.43 0.30
N SER A 23 -8.32 -19.52 -0.36
CA SER A 23 -8.95 -20.84 -0.24
C SER A 23 -8.95 -21.39 1.21
N PHE A 24 -8.09 -20.87 2.08
CA PHE A 24 -7.97 -21.25 3.49
C PHE A 24 -8.54 -20.21 4.46
N ALA A 25 -9.16 -19.14 3.96
CA ALA A 25 -9.68 -18.03 4.76
C ALA A 25 -11.11 -17.64 4.32
N GLN A 26 -11.67 -16.59 4.93
CA GLN A 26 -12.94 -16.05 4.48
C GLN A 26 -12.83 -15.51 3.05
N LEU A 27 -13.79 -15.89 2.21
CA LEU A 27 -13.80 -15.51 0.81
C LEU A 27 -13.95 -13.99 0.68
N THR A 28 -12.89 -13.35 0.18
CA THR A 28 -12.84 -11.91 -0.12
C THR A 28 -12.28 -11.73 -1.52
N LYS A 29 -12.63 -10.64 -2.19
CA LYS A 29 -12.04 -10.28 -3.48
C LYS A 29 -10.87 -9.31 -3.28
N ILE A 30 -9.68 -9.66 -3.77
CA ILE A 30 -8.45 -8.86 -3.64
C ILE A 30 -7.91 -8.51 -5.02
N TYR A 31 -7.69 -7.21 -5.29
CA TYR A 31 -7.20 -6.73 -6.59
C TYR A 31 -6.23 -5.57 -6.45
N ALA A 32 -5.29 -5.49 -7.39
CA ALA A 32 -4.41 -4.35 -7.53
C ALA A 32 -5.17 -3.19 -8.19
N ALA A 33 -5.05 -1.98 -7.65
CA ALA A 33 -5.72 -0.80 -8.16
C ALA A 33 -4.82 0.44 -8.02
N GLY A 34 -5.24 1.55 -8.64
CA GLY A 34 -4.72 2.89 -8.36
C GLY A 34 -5.69 3.69 -7.48
N PHE A 35 -5.30 4.90 -7.09
CA PHE A 35 -6.08 5.75 -6.17
C PHE A 35 -7.52 6.05 -6.62
N LYS A 36 -7.79 6.05 -7.94
CA LYS A 36 -9.17 6.19 -8.46
C LYS A 36 -10.10 5.07 -7.98
N GLY A 37 -9.56 3.91 -7.62
CA GLY A 37 -10.30 2.78 -7.05
C GLY A 37 -10.82 3.05 -5.63
N CYS A 38 -10.24 4.02 -4.91
CA CYS A 38 -10.64 4.37 -3.54
C CYS A 38 -11.92 5.19 -3.46
N LYS A 39 -12.53 5.60 -4.58
CA LYS A 39 -13.69 6.50 -4.58
C LYS A 39 -14.87 5.97 -3.74
N GLU A 40 -15.08 4.66 -3.76
CA GLU A 40 -16.21 3.99 -3.10
C GLU A 40 -15.76 3.12 -1.92
N THR A 41 -14.58 3.38 -1.33
CA THR A 41 -14.06 2.58 -0.20
C THR A 41 -14.46 3.17 1.15
N ASP A 42 -14.94 2.31 2.06
CA ASP A 42 -15.32 2.71 3.42
C ASP A 42 -14.12 3.00 4.33
N ILE A 43 -13.02 2.27 4.14
CA ILE A 43 -11.82 2.35 4.98
C ILE A 43 -10.57 2.30 4.10
N VAL A 44 -9.64 3.22 4.37
CA VAL A 44 -8.29 3.23 3.77
C VAL A 44 -7.26 3.03 4.88
N VAL A 45 -6.35 2.09 4.68
CA VAL A 45 -5.22 1.84 5.59
C VAL A 45 -3.94 2.15 4.84
N ILE A 46 -3.17 3.12 5.34
CA ILE A 46 -1.90 3.52 4.75
C ILE A 46 -0.77 2.79 5.47
N THR A 47 -0.13 1.87 4.75
CA THR A 47 1.07 1.15 5.21
C THR A 47 2.30 1.47 4.37
N ALA A 48 2.19 2.41 3.43
CA ALA A 48 3.30 2.90 2.63
C ALA A 48 4.23 3.75 3.52
N GLY A 49 5.54 3.53 3.37
CA GLY A 49 6.56 4.30 4.06
C GLY A 49 7.95 3.98 3.49
N ALA A 50 8.85 4.96 3.56
CA ALA A 50 10.23 4.78 3.12
C ALA A 50 11.11 4.28 4.27
N ILE A 51 12.28 3.75 3.89
CA ILE A 51 13.31 3.35 4.85
C ILE A 51 14.19 4.57 5.15
N GLN A 52 14.39 4.90 6.42
CA GLN A 52 15.33 5.95 6.84
C GLN A 52 16.75 5.58 6.40
N LYS A 53 17.43 6.51 5.72
CA LYS A 53 18.79 6.26 5.22
C LYS A 53 19.81 6.33 6.37
N PRO A 54 20.92 5.57 6.29
CA PRO A 54 22.02 5.72 7.25
C PRO A 54 22.51 7.17 7.32
N GLY A 55 22.63 7.71 8.54
CA GLY A 55 23.07 9.09 8.77
C GLY A 55 21.99 10.17 8.61
N GLN A 56 20.76 9.82 8.19
CA GLN A 56 19.64 10.77 8.15
C GLN A 56 19.11 11.03 9.55
N THR A 57 18.80 12.28 9.91
CA THR A 57 18.20 12.58 11.22
C THR A 57 16.74 12.14 11.26
N ARG A 58 16.23 11.87 12.47
CA ARG A 58 14.81 11.53 12.67
C ARG A 58 13.87 12.62 12.14
N THR A 59 14.21 13.88 12.37
CA THR A 59 13.37 15.03 11.97
C THR A 59 13.32 15.16 10.46
N ASP A 60 14.46 15.09 9.78
CA ASP A 60 14.51 15.17 8.31
C ASP A 60 13.76 14.00 7.66
N PHE A 61 13.87 12.81 8.25
CA PHE A 61 13.10 11.65 7.80
C PHE A 61 11.60 11.86 7.99
N ALA A 62 11.17 12.30 9.16
CA ALA A 62 9.76 12.54 9.46
C ALA A 62 9.13 13.58 8.52
N LEU A 63 9.83 14.69 8.24
CA LEU A 63 9.35 15.71 7.30
C LEU A 63 9.16 15.13 5.90
N LYS A 64 10.13 14.34 5.43
CA LYS A 64 10.04 13.67 4.12
C LYS A 64 8.87 12.67 4.05
N GLU A 65 8.63 11.91 5.12
CA GLU A 65 7.50 10.97 5.15
C GLU A 65 6.15 11.67 5.20
N ILE A 66 6.07 12.84 5.84
CA ILE A 66 4.86 13.69 5.79
C ILE A 66 4.60 14.15 4.34
N GLU A 67 5.63 14.64 3.63
CA GLU A 67 5.51 15.01 2.22
C GLU A 67 5.03 13.82 1.36
N ASN A 68 5.65 12.65 1.52
CA ASN A 68 5.27 11.45 0.78
C ASN A 68 3.82 11.00 1.04
N THR A 69 3.30 11.25 2.25
CA THR A 69 1.92 10.87 2.61
C THR A 69 0.89 11.85 2.05
N ILE A 70 1.26 13.12 1.83
CA ILE A 70 0.38 14.12 1.21
C ILE A 70 0.14 13.81 -0.28
N ASP A 71 1.09 13.13 -0.93
CA ASP A 71 1.00 12.72 -2.34
C ASP A 71 0.08 11.49 -2.58
N ILE A 72 -0.46 10.89 -1.52
CA ILE A 72 -1.37 9.72 -1.54
C ILE A 72 -2.82 10.21 -1.55
#